data_AF-A0A2V5VLB4-F1
#
_entry.id   AF-A0A2V5VLB4-F1
#
_cell.length_a   1.000
_cell.length_b   1.000
_cell.length_c   1.000
_cell.angle_alpha   90.00
_cell.angle_beta   90.00
_cell.angle_gamma   90.00
#
_symmetry.space_group_name_H-M   'P 1'
#
loop_
_entity.id
_entity.type
_entity.pdbx_description
1 polymer ?
#
loop_
_entity_poly.entity_id
_entity_poly.type
_entity_poly.pdbx_seq_one_letter_code
_entity_poly.pdbx_strand_id
1 'polypeptide(L)'
;MLVAEFRLSGPNAASHPLVKPAFFRQFRFVLYGESGIEFVQELSGNQFQSYPDGYYGYIVSNRFPRDSQWLGFRVERRGSKDQGGPWQPVAELKIRNPVRPTIQPWVADSAPNTKSIGGLDLVLGDVSVETIPYKAHDIWNHVVFTPFEVRSNGVLLTNWAAAYVQAEDASGNWDLLATHRSLDPRYVWKLEADFEPVSDFAEEQVATIGLPRPSSTITTKVMNVPVTVSWDGYWMDASIPTNQPNLGLRFINAADDESENAHDVQAGSWGQFSFHMGDFMTRRGNVLTTDFKPTKVTVAVVPNVHATFYTQPRLMGERPKN
;
A
#
# COMPACT_ATOMS: atom_id res chain seq x y z
N MET A 1 10.12 -13.12 -1.76
CA MET A 1 10.39 -11.90 -2.55
C MET A 1 11.19 -12.28 -3.79
N LEU A 2 10.82 -11.76 -4.95
CA LEU A 2 11.56 -11.82 -6.21
C LEU A 2 12.39 -10.55 -6.38
N VAL A 3 13.65 -10.71 -6.75
CA VAL A 3 14.51 -9.61 -7.22
C VAL A 3 14.98 -9.98 -8.62
N ALA A 4 14.68 -9.15 -9.60
CA ALA A 4 15.11 -9.31 -10.98
C ALA A 4 15.93 -8.10 -11.42
N GLU A 5 17.14 -8.33 -11.92
CA GLU A 5 18.02 -7.31 -12.49
C GLU A 5 17.97 -7.39 -14.02
N PHE A 6 17.84 -6.22 -14.65
CA PHE A 6 17.84 -6.06 -16.09
C PHE A 6 19.00 -5.16 -16.47
N ARG A 7 19.87 -5.63 -17.37
CA ARG A 7 20.92 -4.80 -17.97
C ARG A 7 20.45 -4.25 -19.30
N LEU A 8 20.53 -2.93 -19.47
CA LEU A 8 20.35 -2.29 -20.76
C LEU A 8 21.71 -2.20 -21.46
N SER A 9 21.81 -2.91 -22.58
CA SER A 9 23.02 -2.99 -23.41
C SER A 9 22.78 -2.33 -24.77
N GLY A 10 23.82 -1.71 -25.33
CA GLY A 10 23.79 -1.16 -26.69
C GLY A 10 24.41 0.25 -26.78
N PRO A 11 24.76 0.70 -28.01
CA PRO A 11 25.48 1.95 -28.22
C PRO A 11 24.71 3.20 -27.77
N ASN A 12 23.37 3.10 -27.70
CA ASN A 12 22.48 4.21 -27.34
C ASN A 12 21.85 4.05 -25.93
N ALA A 13 22.44 3.24 -25.04
CA ALA A 13 21.86 2.98 -23.72
C ALA A 13 21.64 4.27 -22.91
N ALA A 14 22.61 5.19 -22.94
CA ALA A 14 22.58 6.45 -22.18
C ALA A 14 21.44 7.41 -22.57
N SER A 15 20.92 7.31 -23.80
CA SER A 15 19.81 8.12 -24.32
C SER A 15 18.51 7.34 -24.45
N HIS A 16 18.50 6.06 -24.05
CA HIS A 16 17.32 5.22 -24.19
C HIS A 16 16.19 5.71 -23.27
N PRO A 17 14.91 5.66 -23.72
CA PRO A 17 13.77 6.07 -22.89
C PRO A 17 13.60 5.32 -21.56
N LEU A 18 14.21 4.15 -21.41
CA LEU A 18 14.25 3.43 -20.12
C LEU A 18 15.22 4.06 -19.10
N VAL A 19 16.20 4.83 -19.57
CA VAL A 19 17.14 5.61 -18.73
C VAL A 19 16.63 7.04 -18.56
N LYS A 20 16.04 7.62 -19.62
CA LYS A 20 15.50 8.98 -19.63
C LYS A 20 14.05 8.97 -20.15
N PRO A 21 13.07 8.57 -19.32
CA PRO A 21 11.68 8.53 -19.75
C PRO A 21 11.17 9.95 -20.04
N ALA A 22 10.30 10.09 -21.02
CA ALA A 22 9.72 11.39 -21.39
C ALA A 22 8.79 11.95 -20.30
N PHE A 23 8.25 11.07 -19.45
CA PHE A 23 7.40 11.41 -18.31
C PHE A 23 7.37 10.25 -17.31
N PHE A 24 6.99 10.57 -16.07
CA PHE A 24 6.81 9.58 -15.00
C PHE A 24 5.84 8.45 -15.42
N ARG A 25 6.20 7.19 -15.14
CA ARG A 25 5.43 6.00 -15.55
C ARG A 25 5.20 5.92 -17.06
N GLN A 26 6.19 6.29 -17.88
CA GLN A 26 6.13 6.03 -19.33
C GLN A 26 6.16 4.52 -19.65
N PHE A 27 6.89 3.77 -18.84
CA PHE A 27 7.03 2.32 -18.93
C PHE A 27 6.43 1.64 -17.71
N ARG A 28 5.98 0.41 -17.89
CA ARG A 28 5.67 -0.52 -16.79
C ARG A 28 6.24 -1.89 -17.11
N PHE A 29 6.43 -2.69 -16.07
CA PHE A 29 6.88 -4.06 -16.18
C PHE A 29 5.74 -4.97 -15.79
N VAL A 30 5.50 -6.00 -16.61
CA VAL A 30 4.45 -6.98 -16.37
C VAL A 30 5.11 -8.33 -16.16
N LEU A 31 4.94 -8.88 -14.97
CA LEU A 31 5.37 -10.23 -14.61
C LEU A 31 4.20 -11.16 -14.89
N TYR A 32 4.41 -12.16 -15.73
CA TYR A 32 3.37 -13.11 -16.12
C TYR A 32 3.92 -14.53 -16.14
N GLY A 33 3.02 -15.49 -16.06
CA GLY A 33 3.30 -16.91 -15.99
C GLY A 33 2.47 -17.68 -16.99
N GLU A 34 2.43 -19.00 -16.89
CA GLU A 34 1.60 -19.81 -17.79
C GLU A 34 0.10 -19.70 -17.48
N SER A 35 -0.26 -19.27 -16.27
CA SER A 35 -1.67 -19.13 -15.84
C SER A 35 -1.81 -18.07 -14.73
N GLY A 36 -3.07 -17.71 -14.43
CA GLY A 36 -3.39 -16.69 -13.43
C GLY A 36 -3.39 -15.28 -14.00
N ILE A 37 -3.36 -14.30 -13.09
CA ILE A 37 -3.30 -12.88 -13.44
C ILE A 37 -1.87 -12.44 -13.75
N GLU A 38 -1.74 -11.33 -14.48
CA GLU A 38 -0.46 -10.66 -14.68
C GLU A 38 -0.18 -9.71 -13.51
N PHE A 39 1.09 -9.47 -13.16
CA PHE A 39 1.47 -8.57 -12.07
C PHE A 39 2.24 -7.37 -12.62
N VAL A 40 1.62 -6.20 -12.57
CA VAL A 40 2.31 -4.94 -12.92
C VAL A 40 3.28 -4.56 -11.81
N GLN A 41 4.46 -4.08 -12.20
CA GLN A 41 5.53 -3.57 -11.34
C GLN A 41 6.18 -2.32 -11.93
N GLU A 42 6.76 -1.51 -11.03
CA GLU A 42 7.65 -0.41 -11.36
C GLU A 42 9.11 -0.85 -11.20
N LEU A 43 10.03 -0.13 -11.84
CA LEU A 43 11.43 -0.24 -11.48
C LEU A 43 11.67 0.43 -10.13
N SER A 44 12.53 -0.16 -9.32
CA SER A 44 13.12 0.54 -8.19
C SER A 44 13.80 1.83 -8.69
N GLY A 45 13.38 2.98 -8.16
CA GLY A 45 13.84 4.30 -8.63
C GLY A 45 13.26 4.76 -9.97
N ASN A 46 12.21 4.11 -10.49
CA ASN A 46 11.39 4.50 -11.66
C ASN A 46 12.08 4.56 -13.04
N GLN A 47 13.36 4.21 -13.11
CA GLN A 47 14.15 4.19 -14.36
C GLN A 47 15.39 3.31 -14.20
N PHE A 48 16.05 3.02 -15.31
CA PHE A 48 17.38 2.40 -15.29
C PHE A 48 18.40 3.38 -14.74
N GLN A 49 19.19 2.92 -13.79
CA GLN A 49 20.25 3.70 -13.14
C GLN A 49 21.59 3.47 -13.84
N SER A 50 22.43 4.51 -13.87
CA SER A 50 23.77 4.42 -14.44
C SER A 50 24.74 3.87 -13.41
N TYR A 51 25.53 2.88 -13.82
CA TYR A 51 26.64 2.30 -13.07
C TYR A 51 27.92 2.33 -13.93
N PRO A 52 29.12 2.13 -13.35
CA PRO A 52 30.37 2.15 -14.11
C PRO A 52 30.42 1.16 -15.28
N ASP A 53 29.70 0.04 -15.20
CA ASP A 53 29.72 -1.08 -16.15
C ASP A 53 28.43 -1.19 -16.99
N GLY A 54 27.48 -0.27 -16.84
CA GLY A 54 26.27 -0.24 -17.66
C GLY A 54 25.09 0.47 -17.02
N TYR A 55 23.92 0.24 -17.60
CA TYR A 55 22.64 0.75 -17.08
C TYR A 55 21.80 -0.41 -16.58
N TYR A 56 21.29 -0.31 -15.36
CA TYR A 56 20.60 -1.41 -14.69
C TYR A 56 19.26 -0.97 -14.14
N GLY A 57 18.26 -1.83 -14.31
CA GLY A 57 16.92 -1.68 -13.74
C GLY A 57 16.62 -2.87 -12.84
N TYR A 58 15.92 -2.61 -11.73
CA TYR A 58 15.60 -3.62 -10.73
C TYR A 58 14.09 -3.71 -10.53
N ILE A 59 13.55 -4.92 -10.56
CA ILE A 59 12.22 -5.21 -10.05
C ILE A 59 12.38 -5.91 -8.71
N VAL A 60 11.74 -5.36 -7.67
CA VAL A 60 11.60 -6.00 -6.37
C VAL A 60 10.12 -6.21 -6.14
N SER A 61 9.69 -7.47 -6.04
CA SER A 61 8.27 -7.80 -5.92
C SER A 61 8.01 -8.94 -4.93
N ASN A 62 6.97 -8.77 -4.13
CA ASN A 62 6.41 -9.85 -3.32
C ASN A 62 5.28 -10.62 -4.04
N ARG A 63 4.87 -10.13 -5.22
CA ARG A 63 3.75 -10.63 -6.02
C ARG A 63 4.21 -11.02 -7.43
N PHE A 64 4.15 -12.31 -7.76
CA PHE A 64 4.46 -12.84 -9.07
C PHE A 64 3.85 -14.25 -9.23
N PRO A 65 3.78 -14.80 -10.46
CA PRO A 65 3.25 -16.15 -10.71
C PRO A 65 4.19 -17.23 -10.14
N ARG A 66 3.99 -17.60 -8.87
CA ARG A 66 4.89 -18.50 -8.12
C ARG A 66 4.80 -19.95 -8.55
N ASP A 67 3.64 -20.35 -9.06
CA ASP A 67 3.33 -21.69 -9.55
C ASP A 67 3.78 -21.95 -10.99
N SER A 68 4.23 -20.90 -11.67
CA SER A 68 4.64 -20.93 -13.07
C SER A 68 6.03 -21.53 -13.24
N GLN A 69 6.24 -22.35 -14.29
CA GLN A 69 7.57 -22.93 -14.58
C GLN A 69 8.50 -21.87 -15.17
N TRP A 70 7.96 -21.00 -16.00
CA TRP A 70 8.64 -19.87 -16.63
C TRP A 70 8.04 -18.57 -16.10
N LEU A 71 8.93 -17.68 -15.66
CA LEU A 71 8.57 -16.32 -15.35
C LEU A 71 8.86 -15.46 -16.57
N GLY A 72 7.80 -14.85 -17.09
CA GLY A 72 7.85 -13.87 -18.16
C GLY A 72 7.93 -12.45 -17.62
N PHE A 73 8.68 -11.61 -18.31
CA PHE A 73 8.78 -10.18 -18.06
C PHE A 73 8.50 -9.44 -19.36
N ARG A 74 7.41 -8.69 -19.40
CA ARG A 74 7.04 -7.85 -20.53
C ARG A 74 7.23 -6.39 -20.14
N VAL A 75 8.01 -5.67 -20.94
CA VAL A 75 8.14 -4.21 -20.82
C VAL A 75 7.10 -3.60 -21.72
N GLU A 76 6.26 -2.74 -21.17
CA GLU A 76 5.22 -2.07 -21.90
C GLU A 76 5.38 -0.55 -21.82
N ARG A 77 4.97 0.14 -22.87
CA ARG A 77 5.06 1.60 -23.01
C ARG A 77 3.68 2.18 -23.29
N ARG A 78 3.41 3.36 -22.71
CA ARG A 78 2.28 4.22 -23.13
C ARG A 78 2.77 5.44 -23.91
N GLY A 79 1.92 5.93 -24.81
CA GLY A 79 2.24 7.06 -25.70
C GLY A 79 2.20 8.43 -25.00
N SER A 80 1.31 8.61 -24.02
CA SER A 80 1.07 9.87 -23.33
C SER A 80 0.90 9.68 -21.82
N LYS A 81 1.24 10.71 -21.04
CA LYS A 81 1.06 10.75 -19.58
C LYS A 81 -0.41 10.64 -19.16
N ASP A 82 -1.32 11.14 -20.00
CA ASP A 82 -2.70 11.40 -19.59
C ASP A 82 -3.70 10.32 -20.00
N GLN A 83 -3.31 9.40 -20.87
CA GLN A 83 -4.24 8.41 -21.43
C GLN A 83 -4.28 7.10 -20.63
N GLY A 84 -3.29 6.84 -19.75
CA GLY A 84 -3.24 5.60 -18.96
C GLY A 84 -2.95 4.32 -19.75
N GLY A 85 -3.12 4.36 -21.08
CA GLY A 85 -2.98 3.27 -22.04
C GLY A 85 -3.36 3.76 -23.45
N PRO A 86 -3.50 2.87 -24.46
CA PRO A 86 -3.18 1.45 -24.37
C PRO A 86 -1.68 1.22 -24.17
N TRP A 87 -1.36 0.13 -23.47
CA TRP A 87 0.02 -0.29 -23.24
C TRP A 87 0.52 -1.12 -24.42
N GLN A 88 1.68 -0.75 -24.96
CA GLN A 88 2.30 -1.44 -26.09
C GLN A 88 3.53 -2.22 -25.62
N PRO A 89 3.60 -3.54 -25.85
CA PRO A 89 4.80 -4.32 -25.57
C PRO A 89 5.98 -3.81 -26.40
N VAL A 90 7.12 -3.58 -25.75
CA VAL A 90 8.36 -3.13 -26.40
C VAL A 90 9.52 -4.10 -26.18
N ALA A 91 9.43 -4.98 -25.18
CA ALA A 91 10.37 -6.07 -24.96
C ALA A 91 9.70 -7.19 -24.17
N GLU A 92 10.17 -8.42 -24.36
CA GLU A 92 9.72 -9.58 -23.61
C GLU A 92 10.90 -10.52 -23.35
N LEU A 93 11.00 -11.00 -22.12
CA LEU A 93 12.05 -11.88 -21.63
C LEU A 93 11.41 -13.00 -20.83
N LYS A 94 11.97 -14.20 -20.90
CA LYS A 94 11.53 -15.35 -20.09
C LYS A 94 12.72 -15.99 -19.40
N ILE A 95 12.56 -16.30 -18.13
CA ILE A 95 13.53 -17.07 -17.35
C ILE A 95 12.82 -18.25 -16.70
N ARG A 96 13.57 -19.29 -16.37
CA ARG A 96 13.04 -20.35 -15.52
C ARG A 96 12.71 -19.76 -14.15
N ASN A 97 11.51 -20.01 -13.66
CA ASN A 97 11.12 -19.55 -12.33
C ASN A 97 12.01 -20.24 -11.28
N PRO A 98 12.77 -19.49 -10.47
CA PRO A 98 13.64 -20.08 -9.45
C PRO A 98 12.84 -20.64 -8.26
N VAL A 99 11.58 -20.26 -8.12
CA VAL A 99 10.71 -20.70 -7.03
C VAL A 99 10.20 -22.12 -7.31
N ARG A 100 10.22 -22.94 -6.26
CA ARG A 100 9.44 -24.18 -6.22
C ARG A 100 8.13 -23.88 -5.51
N PRO A 101 6.97 -23.93 -6.18
CA PRO A 101 5.72 -23.57 -5.54
C PRO A 101 5.40 -24.54 -4.41
N THR A 102 5.06 -24.00 -3.26
CA THR A 102 4.44 -24.73 -2.16
C THR A 102 3.12 -24.02 -1.89
N ILE A 103 2.01 -24.67 -2.23
CA ILE A 103 0.68 -24.10 -2.00
C ILE A 103 0.26 -24.48 -0.58
N GLN A 104 -0.02 -23.48 0.24
CA GLN A 104 -0.55 -23.69 1.58
C GLN A 104 -1.94 -24.31 1.50
N PRO A 105 -2.26 -25.33 2.32
CA PRO A 105 -3.55 -26.01 2.28
C PRO A 105 -4.63 -25.21 3.04
N TRP A 106 -4.70 -23.90 2.80
CA TRP A 106 -5.70 -23.03 3.42
C TRP A 106 -7.09 -23.31 2.84
N VAL A 107 -8.09 -23.21 3.70
CA VAL A 107 -9.50 -23.34 3.33
C VAL A 107 -10.16 -21.99 3.58
N ALA A 108 -10.87 -21.48 2.57
CA ALA A 108 -11.62 -20.24 2.70
C ALA A 108 -12.83 -20.46 3.61
N ASP A 109 -13.09 -19.48 4.48
CA ASP A 109 -14.34 -19.39 5.21
C ASP A 109 -15.47 -18.97 4.23
N SER A 110 -16.72 -19.28 4.59
CA SER A 110 -17.88 -18.80 3.82
C SER A 110 -18.05 -17.28 3.98
N ALA A 111 -18.38 -16.59 2.89
CA ALA A 111 -18.73 -15.18 2.92
C ALA A 111 -20.25 -14.99 3.20
N PRO A 112 -20.65 -13.99 4.00
CA PRO A 112 -19.79 -13.13 4.80
C PRO A 112 -19.13 -13.90 5.95
N ASN A 113 -17.86 -13.59 6.22
CA ASN A 113 -17.08 -14.15 7.31
C ASN A 113 -17.11 -13.17 8.49
N THR A 114 -17.59 -13.61 9.64
CA THR A 114 -17.68 -12.79 10.85
C THR A 114 -16.78 -13.33 11.95
N LYS A 115 -15.96 -12.45 12.54
CA LYS A 115 -15.16 -12.72 13.74
C LYS A 115 -15.65 -11.83 14.89
N SER A 116 -16.15 -12.43 15.96
CA SER A 116 -16.62 -11.70 17.14
C SER A 116 -15.49 -11.60 18.18
N ILE A 117 -15.01 -10.39 18.46
CA ILE A 117 -13.86 -10.13 19.33
C ILE A 117 -14.14 -8.88 20.16
N GLY A 118 -14.01 -8.97 21.49
CA GLY A 118 -14.11 -7.80 22.37
C GLY A 118 -15.46 -7.07 22.32
N GLY A 119 -16.56 -7.76 22.01
CA GLY A 119 -17.89 -7.14 21.85
C GLY A 119 -18.12 -6.45 20.50
N LEU A 120 -17.18 -6.60 19.56
CA LEU A 120 -17.31 -6.20 18.17
C LEU A 120 -17.48 -7.44 17.27
N ASP A 121 -18.29 -7.29 16.22
CA ASP A 121 -18.35 -8.22 15.09
C ASP A 121 -17.60 -7.61 13.91
N LEU A 122 -16.51 -8.24 13.52
CA LEU A 122 -15.68 -7.85 12.38
C LEU A 122 -16.09 -8.70 11.18
N VAL A 123 -16.63 -8.07 10.15
CA VAL A 123 -17.23 -8.76 9.00
C VAL A 123 -16.40 -8.50 7.75
N LEU A 124 -16.11 -9.56 7.01
CA LEU A 124 -15.58 -9.51 5.65
C LEU A 124 -16.63 -10.10 4.70
N GLY A 125 -17.11 -9.29 3.77
CA GLY A 125 -17.98 -9.77 2.68
C GLY A 125 -17.20 -10.41 1.52
N ASP A 126 -17.85 -10.51 0.36
CA ASP A 126 -17.22 -11.10 -0.83
C ASP A 126 -16.06 -10.24 -1.35
N VAL A 127 -14.86 -10.82 -1.36
CA VAL A 127 -13.68 -10.22 -1.97
C VAL A 127 -13.71 -10.46 -3.47
N SER A 128 -13.46 -9.42 -4.26
CA SER A 128 -13.36 -9.56 -5.71
C SER A 128 -12.17 -8.80 -6.28
N VAL A 129 -11.69 -9.32 -7.41
CA VAL A 129 -10.60 -8.74 -8.20
C VAL A 129 -11.14 -8.51 -9.59
N GLU A 130 -11.03 -7.29 -10.09
CA GLU A 130 -11.36 -6.94 -11.47
C GLU A 130 -10.09 -6.58 -12.21
N THR A 131 -9.93 -7.12 -13.42
CA THR A 131 -8.87 -6.71 -14.34
C THR A 131 -9.40 -5.67 -15.31
N ILE A 132 -8.83 -4.48 -15.23
CA ILE A 132 -9.14 -3.35 -16.11
C ILE A 132 -7.99 -3.14 -17.11
N PRO A 133 -8.30 -2.78 -18.36
CA PRO A 133 -7.29 -2.69 -19.42
C PRO A 133 -6.28 -1.56 -19.20
N TYR A 134 -6.73 -0.44 -18.62
CA TYR A 134 -5.88 0.68 -18.22
C TYR A 134 -6.63 1.65 -17.28
N LYS A 135 -5.88 2.38 -16.45
CA LYS A 135 -6.35 3.53 -15.66
C LYS A 135 -5.68 4.80 -16.15
N ALA A 136 -6.45 5.86 -16.36
CA ALA A 136 -5.88 7.18 -16.62
C ALA A 136 -4.89 7.54 -15.51
N HIS A 137 -3.73 8.08 -15.90
CA HIS A 137 -2.63 8.48 -15.00
C HIS A 137 -1.98 7.40 -14.14
N ASP A 138 -2.34 6.12 -14.29
CA ASP A 138 -1.74 5.03 -13.49
C ASP A 138 -1.25 3.86 -14.37
N ILE A 139 -0.58 2.88 -13.77
CA ILE A 139 -0.04 1.70 -14.46
C ILE A 139 -0.75 0.39 -14.10
N TRP A 140 -1.51 0.39 -13.00
CA TRP A 140 -2.07 -0.85 -12.45
C TRP A 140 -3.26 -1.37 -13.26
N ASN A 141 -3.37 -2.70 -13.32
CA ASN A 141 -4.42 -3.40 -14.06
C ASN A 141 -5.52 -3.97 -13.17
N HIS A 142 -5.40 -3.87 -11.85
CA HIS A 142 -6.37 -4.49 -10.95
C HIS A 142 -7.15 -3.45 -10.16
N VAL A 143 -8.38 -3.83 -9.85
CA VAL A 143 -9.18 -3.24 -8.77
C VAL A 143 -9.51 -4.36 -7.81
N VAL A 144 -9.13 -4.20 -6.54
CA VAL A 144 -9.47 -5.14 -5.47
C VAL A 144 -10.56 -4.51 -4.63
N PHE A 145 -11.68 -5.23 -4.47
CA PHE A 145 -12.78 -4.84 -3.60
C PHE A 145 -12.81 -5.76 -2.37
N THR A 146 -12.63 -5.17 -1.19
CA THR A 146 -12.61 -5.85 0.12
C THR A 146 -13.60 -5.19 1.08
N PRO A 147 -14.85 -5.66 1.13
CA PRO A 147 -15.89 -5.04 1.95
C PRO A 147 -15.73 -5.46 3.41
N PHE A 148 -15.10 -4.59 4.21
CA PHE A 148 -15.02 -4.74 5.65
C PHE A 148 -16.14 -3.95 6.35
N GLU A 149 -16.72 -4.53 7.40
CA GLU A 149 -17.63 -3.85 8.32
C GLU A 149 -17.26 -4.15 9.76
N VAL A 150 -17.53 -3.20 10.66
CA VAL A 150 -17.43 -3.39 12.11
C VAL A 150 -18.80 -3.13 12.71
N ARG A 151 -19.29 -4.06 13.54
CA ARG A 151 -20.57 -3.89 14.23
C ARG A 151 -20.38 -4.05 15.74
N SER A 152 -21.22 -3.39 16.53
CA SER A 152 -21.36 -3.66 17.96
C SER A 152 -22.82 -3.86 18.30
N ASN A 153 -23.14 -4.98 18.96
CA ASN A 153 -24.52 -5.36 19.27
C ASN A 153 -25.46 -5.32 18.04
N GLY A 154 -24.95 -5.75 16.87
CA GLY A 154 -25.68 -5.76 15.61
C GLY A 154 -25.77 -4.40 14.89
N VAL A 155 -25.29 -3.31 15.48
CA VAL A 155 -25.30 -1.97 14.87
C VAL A 155 -23.96 -1.71 14.17
N LEU A 156 -24.02 -1.27 12.90
CA LEU A 156 -22.84 -0.87 12.13
C LEU A 156 -22.15 0.35 12.76
N LEU A 157 -20.85 0.24 13.00
CA LEU A 157 -19.99 1.35 13.42
C LEU A 157 -19.36 2.00 12.19
N THR A 158 -19.76 3.24 11.90
CA THR A 158 -19.27 3.99 10.72
C THR A 158 -17.95 4.70 10.95
N ASN A 159 -17.52 4.80 12.21
CA ASN A 159 -16.27 5.43 12.61
C ASN A 159 -15.12 4.42 12.77
N TRP A 160 -15.29 3.16 12.33
CA TRP A 160 -14.25 2.12 12.37
C TRP A 160 -13.91 1.62 10.97
N ALA A 161 -12.64 1.22 10.77
CA ALA A 161 -12.18 0.63 9.51
C ALA A 161 -11.10 -0.43 9.75
N ALA A 162 -10.93 -1.33 8.77
CA ALA A 162 -9.75 -2.18 8.66
C ALA A 162 -8.58 -1.31 8.19
N ALA A 163 -7.85 -0.76 9.15
CA ALA A 163 -6.95 0.35 8.91
C ALA A 163 -5.54 -0.11 8.51
N TYR A 164 -5.16 -1.33 8.89
CA TYR A 164 -4.02 -2.04 8.32
C TYR A 164 -4.45 -3.45 7.95
N VAL A 165 -4.15 -3.86 6.70
CA VAL A 165 -4.44 -5.22 6.25
C VAL A 165 -3.24 -5.76 5.51
N GLN A 166 -2.58 -6.75 6.11
CA GLN A 166 -1.58 -7.55 5.42
C GLN A 166 -2.30 -8.71 4.71
N ALA A 167 -2.04 -8.87 3.42
CA ALA A 167 -2.61 -9.92 2.62
C ALA A 167 -1.52 -10.90 2.18
N GLU A 168 -1.81 -12.20 2.28
CA GLU A 168 -1.00 -13.27 1.71
C GLU A 168 -1.93 -14.23 0.95
N ASP A 169 -1.51 -14.71 -0.23
CA ASP A 169 -2.21 -15.79 -0.93
C ASP A 169 -1.54 -17.13 -0.64
N ALA A 170 -2.26 -18.24 -0.81
CA ALA A 170 -1.75 -19.56 -0.48
C ALA A 170 -0.50 -19.96 -1.29
N SER A 171 -0.15 -19.25 -2.37
CA SER A 171 1.09 -19.48 -3.11
C SER A 171 2.32 -18.82 -2.45
N GLY A 172 2.10 -17.99 -1.44
CA GLY A 172 3.11 -17.24 -0.69
C GLY A 172 3.40 -15.84 -1.26
N ASN A 173 2.56 -15.33 -2.18
CA ASN A 173 2.61 -13.90 -2.49
C ASN A 173 2.04 -13.11 -1.32
N TRP A 174 2.62 -11.96 -1.02
CA TRP A 174 2.11 -11.09 0.02
C TRP A 174 2.27 -9.62 -0.37
N ASP A 175 1.44 -8.75 0.20
CA ASP A 175 1.56 -7.30 0.10
C ASP A 175 0.73 -6.64 1.24
N LEU A 176 0.90 -5.33 1.42
CA LEU A 176 -0.13 -4.55 2.09
C LEU A 176 -1.31 -4.44 1.13
N LEU A 177 -2.50 -4.80 1.61
CA LEU A 177 -3.70 -4.79 0.79
C LEU A 177 -3.93 -3.40 0.22
N ALA A 178 -4.00 -3.31 -1.11
CA ALA A 178 -4.24 -2.07 -1.81
C ALA A 178 -5.27 -2.27 -2.89
N THR A 179 -6.16 -1.29 -3.05
CA THR A 179 -7.29 -1.34 -4.00
C THR A 179 -6.84 -1.46 -5.46
N HIS A 180 -5.58 -1.21 -5.77
CA HIS A 180 -5.03 -1.23 -7.14
C HIS A 180 -4.01 -2.36 -7.38
N ARG A 181 -3.66 -3.15 -6.35
CA ARG A 181 -2.67 -4.24 -6.42
C ARG A 181 -3.28 -5.52 -5.89
N SER A 182 -3.48 -6.49 -6.78
CA SER A 182 -4.02 -7.80 -6.41
C SER A 182 -2.90 -8.80 -6.11
N LEU A 183 -3.19 -9.75 -5.20
CA LEU A 183 -2.54 -11.07 -5.17
C LEU A 183 -3.23 -11.99 -6.19
N ASP A 184 -2.84 -13.26 -6.29
CA ASP A 184 -3.46 -14.17 -7.26
C ASP A 184 -4.82 -14.68 -6.73
N PRO A 185 -5.96 -14.34 -7.38
CA PRO A 185 -7.28 -14.73 -6.91
C PRO A 185 -7.61 -16.21 -7.13
N ARG A 186 -6.73 -17.00 -7.76
CA ARG A 186 -6.91 -18.46 -7.85
C ARG A 186 -6.66 -19.17 -6.52
N TYR A 187 -5.96 -18.51 -5.61
CA TYR A 187 -5.59 -19.05 -4.31
C TYR A 187 -6.40 -18.41 -3.20
N VAL A 188 -6.59 -19.15 -2.10
CA VAL A 188 -7.16 -18.61 -0.86
C VAL A 188 -6.24 -17.51 -0.33
N TRP A 189 -6.83 -16.38 0.05
CA TRP A 189 -6.12 -15.27 0.69
C TRP A 189 -6.32 -15.33 2.20
N LYS A 190 -5.21 -15.16 2.94
CA LYS A 190 -5.18 -14.83 4.35
C LYS A 190 -5.09 -13.31 4.48
N LEU A 191 -6.05 -12.69 5.14
CA LEU A 191 -6.07 -11.27 5.46
C LEU A 191 -5.89 -11.10 6.96
N GLU A 192 -4.77 -10.53 7.37
CA GLU A 192 -4.47 -10.12 8.73
C GLU A 192 -4.81 -8.64 8.87
N ALA A 193 -5.94 -8.36 9.52
CA ALA A 193 -6.57 -7.04 9.55
C ALA A 193 -6.64 -6.49 10.98
N ASP A 194 -6.15 -5.27 11.13
CA ASP A 194 -6.23 -4.46 12.34
C ASP A 194 -7.37 -3.44 12.18
N PHE A 195 -8.39 -3.57 13.04
CA PHE A 195 -9.55 -2.70 13.04
C PHE A 195 -9.42 -1.65 14.14
N GLU A 196 -9.58 -0.40 13.73
CA GLU A 196 -9.40 0.76 14.61
C GLU A 196 -10.47 1.82 14.32
N PRO A 197 -10.83 2.66 15.32
CA PRO A 197 -11.55 3.90 15.06
C PRO A 197 -10.74 4.82 14.13
N VAL A 198 -11.44 5.47 13.20
CA VAL A 198 -10.88 6.47 12.26
C VAL A 198 -11.45 7.88 12.48
N SER A 199 -12.46 8.00 13.35
CA SER A 199 -13.09 9.28 13.73
C SER A 199 -13.84 9.12 15.07
N ASP A 200 -14.39 10.23 15.57
CA ASP A 200 -15.13 10.30 16.84
C ASP A 200 -14.31 9.80 18.04
N PHE A 201 -13.03 10.19 18.07
CA PHE A 201 -12.11 9.85 19.15
C PHE A 201 -12.54 10.49 20.48
N ALA A 202 -12.41 9.75 21.58
CA ALA A 202 -12.65 10.29 22.91
C ALA A 202 -11.56 11.30 23.29
N GLU A 203 -11.87 12.26 24.17
CA GLU A 203 -10.92 13.33 24.53
C GLU A 203 -9.61 12.78 25.11
N GLU A 204 -9.69 11.72 25.92
CA GLU A 204 -8.52 11.07 26.50
C GLU A 204 -7.62 10.38 25.48
N GLN A 205 -8.16 10.03 24.30
CA GLN A 205 -7.46 9.39 23.20
C GLN A 205 -6.62 10.37 22.41
N VAL A 206 -6.95 11.66 22.46
CA VAL A 206 -6.38 12.67 21.57
C VAL A 206 -5.40 13.57 22.32
N ALA A 207 -4.31 13.94 21.67
CA ALA A 207 -3.44 15.00 22.15
C ALA A 207 -2.90 15.85 21.01
N THR A 208 -2.85 17.16 21.26
CA THR A 208 -2.07 18.11 20.46
C THR A 208 -0.72 18.31 21.11
N ILE A 209 0.33 18.00 20.35
CA ILE A 209 1.71 17.98 20.80
C ILE A 209 2.47 19.04 20.00
N GLY A 210 3.18 19.94 20.68
CA GLY A 210 4.11 20.85 20.02
C GLY A 210 5.25 20.05 19.40
N LEU A 211 5.54 20.28 18.12
CA LEU A 211 6.68 19.64 17.47
C LEU A 211 7.97 20.05 18.19
N PRO A 212 8.92 19.12 18.36
CA PRO A 212 10.18 19.43 19.01
C PRO A 212 11.00 20.39 18.14
N ARG A 213 12.20 20.80 18.58
CA ARG A 213 13.09 21.54 17.66
C ARG A 213 13.53 20.62 16.52
N PRO A 214 13.89 21.15 15.33
CA PRO A 214 14.44 20.32 14.27
C PRO A 214 15.62 19.46 14.76
N SER A 215 15.66 18.22 14.30
CA SER A 215 16.62 17.18 14.70
C SER A 215 16.57 16.84 16.19
N SER A 216 15.39 16.91 16.81
CA SER A 216 15.19 16.50 18.21
C SER A 216 13.94 15.66 18.41
N THR A 217 13.81 15.13 19.61
CA THR A 217 12.77 14.16 19.99
C THR A 217 12.21 14.53 21.33
N ILE A 218 10.90 14.37 21.48
CA ILE A 218 10.18 14.50 22.74
C ILE A 218 9.35 13.26 22.98
N THR A 219 9.04 12.99 24.24
CA THR A 219 8.09 11.94 24.63
C THR A 219 7.04 12.57 25.54
N THR A 220 5.78 12.35 25.22
CA THR A 220 4.62 12.75 26.03
C THR A 220 3.77 11.54 26.37
N LYS A 221 2.63 11.74 27.03
CA LYS A 221 1.65 10.68 27.29
C LYS A 221 0.29 11.02 26.69
N VAL A 222 -0.31 10.04 26.05
CA VAL A 222 -1.70 10.08 25.53
C VAL A 222 -2.36 8.80 26.02
N MET A 223 -3.51 8.87 26.70
CA MET A 223 -4.09 7.72 27.44
C MET A 223 -3.10 6.99 28.38
N ASN A 224 -2.18 7.71 29.04
CA ASN A 224 -1.06 7.11 29.80
C ASN A 224 -0.07 6.27 28.98
N VAL A 225 -0.20 6.22 27.65
CA VAL A 225 0.75 5.57 26.74
C VAL A 225 1.82 6.57 26.35
N PRO A 226 3.12 6.22 26.49
CA PRO A 226 4.19 7.06 25.99
C PRO A 226 4.08 7.23 24.46
N VAL A 227 4.00 8.46 23.99
CA VAL A 227 4.07 8.81 22.56
C VAL A 227 5.36 9.58 22.33
N THR A 228 6.24 9.02 21.51
CA THR A 228 7.50 9.66 21.10
C THR A 228 7.29 10.35 19.77
N VAL A 229 7.69 11.62 19.66
CA VAL A 229 7.62 12.43 18.44
C VAL A 229 9.01 12.97 18.14
N SER A 230 9.50 12.74 16.92
CA SER A 230 10.71 13.36 16.38
C SER A 230 10.40 14.18 15.14
N TRP A 231 11.19 15.22 14.91
CA TRP A 231 11.04 16.08 13.73
C TRP A 231 12.40 16.55 13.25
N ASP A 232 12.71 16.37 11.96
CA ASP A 232 13.97 16.81 11.35
C ASP A 232 13.90 18.24 10.74
N GLY A 233 12.73 18.88 10.82
CA GLY A 233 12.42 20.15 10.18
C GLY A 233 11.58 20.03 8.90
N TYR A 234 11.39 18.81 8.41
CA TYR A 234 10.64 18.50 7.20
C TYR A 234 9.75 17.26 7.38
N TRP A 235 10.33 16.17 7.86
CA TRP A 235 9.67 14.93 8.23
C TRP A 235 9.51 14.80 9.74
N MET A 236 8.36 14.27 10.15
CA MET A 236 8.03 13.92 11.52
C MET A 236 7.81 12.42 11.63
N ASP A 237 8.31 11.83 12.71
CA ASP A 237 7.94 10.48 13.13
C ASP A 237 7.18 10.56 14.45
N ALA A 238 6.15 9.73 14.59
CA ALA A 238 5.53 9.47 15.87
C ALA A 238 5.43 7.97 16.12
N SER A 239 5.60 7.55 17.37
CA SER A 239 5.53 6.14 17.76
C SER A 239 5.03 5.92 19.19
N ILE A 240 4.42 4.75 19.41
CA ILE A 240 4.09 4.18 20.71
C ILE A 240 4.85 2.86 20.92
N PRO A 241 5.01 2.38 22.17
CA PRO A 241 5.57 1.05 22.45
C PRO A 241 4.77 -0.07 21.74
N THR A 242 5.50 -1.05 21.19
CA THR A 242 4.91 -2.18 20.44
C THR A 242 4.41 -3.33 21.33
N ASN A 243 4.58 -3.22 22.65
CA ASN A 243 4.15 -4.23 23.62
C ASN A 243 2.67 -4.13 24.02
N GLN A 244 1.91 -3.21 23.40
CA GLN A 244 0.47 -3.03 23.59
C GLN A 244 -0.28 -3.26 22.26
N PRO A 245 -0.40 -4.51 21.79
CA PRO A 245 -0.96 -4.82 20.46
C PRO A 245 -2.45 -4.52 20.33
N ASN A 246 -3.13 -4.23 21.45
CA ASN A 246 -4.51 -3.79 21.50
C ASN A 246 -4.68 -2.28 21.31
N LEU A 247 -3.61 -1.55 20.98
CA LEU A 247 -3.63 -0.13 20.70
C LEU A 247 -3.02 0.20 19.34
N GLY A 248 -3.47 1.29 18.74
CA GLY A 248 -2.91 1.90 17.53
C GLY A 248 -2.62 3.38 17.72
N LEU A 249 -1.71 3.93 16.91
CA LEU A 249 -1.39 5.35 16.85
C LEU A 249 -1.88 5.94 15.52
N ARG A 250 -2.66 7.01 15.60
CA ARG A 250 -3.24 7.70 14.45
C ARG A 250 -2.77 9.14 14.36
N PHE A 251 -2.40 9.55 13.16
CA PHE A 251 -2.31 10.96 12.81
C PHE A 251 -3.72 11.51 12.59
N ILE A 252 -4.02 12.68 13.16
CA ILE A 252 -5.29 13.40 12.91
C ILE A 252 -5.02 14.62 12.04
N ASN A 253 -4.10 15.47 12.46
CA ASN A 253 -3.84 16.75 11.81
C ASN A 253 -2.48 17.35 12.23
N ALA A 254 -1.96 18.29 11.46
CA ALA A 254 -0.84 19.14 11.84
C ALA A 254 -1.23 20.61 11.64
N ALA A 255 -0.81 21.47 12.56
CA ALA A 255 -1.18 22.88 12.56
C ALA A 255 0.04 23.76 12.88
N ASP A 256 -0.01 25.01 12.46
CA ASP A 256 0.95 26.03 12.87
C ASP A 256 0.49 26.80 14.13
N ASP A 257 1.23 27.84 14.50
CA ASP A 257 0.92 28.66 15.67
C ASP A 257 -0.30 29.57 15.46
N GLU A 258 -0.67 29.83 14.21
CA GLU A 258 -1.88 30.58 13.82
C GLU A 258 -3.11 29.66 13.70
N SER A 259 -2.96 28.36 13.98
CA SER A 259 -3.99 27.32 13.83
C SER A 259 -4.44 27.11 12.37
N GLU A 260 -3.61 27.49 11.40
CA GLU A 260 -3.74 27.03 10.03
C GLU A 260 -3.42 25.52 10.00
N ASN A 261 -4.32 24.74 9.42
CA ASN A 261 -4.20 23.29 9.36
C ASN A 261 -3.56 22.84 8.06
N ALA A 262 -2.76 21.77 8.11
CA ALA A 262 -2.36 21.05 6.93
C ALA A 262 -3.62 20.55 6.21
N HIS A 263 -3.80 20.96 4.96
CA HIS A 263 -4.96 20.59 4.15
C HIS A 263 -4.70 19.27 3.39
N ASP A 264 -3.44 18.93 3.17
CA ASP A 264 -3.07 17.72 2.46
C ASP A 264 -1.76 17.17 3.04
N VAL A 265 -1.78 15.90 3.40
CA VAL A 265 -0.60 15.15 3.82
C VAL A 265 -0.38 14.10 2.76
N GLN A 266 0.44 14.45 1.77
CA GLN A 266 0.58 13.65 0.55
C GLN A 266 1.60 12.51 0.69
N ALA A 267 2.47 12.56 1.70
CA ALA A 267 3.55 11.60 1.83
C ALA A 267 3.71 11.09 3.27
N GLY A 268 3.80 9.77 3.39
CA GLY A 268 4.03 9.12 4.66
C GLY A 268 4.05 7.60 4.57
N SER A 269 4.40 6.99 5.69
CA SER A 269 4.25 5.55 5.93
C SER A 269 3.52 5.38 7.25
N TRP A 270 2.62 4.41 7.30
CA TRP A 270 1.74 4.18 8.44
C TRP A 270 1.83 2.73 8.86
N GLY A 271 1.86 2.52 10.17
CA GLY A 271 1.72 1.23 10.80
C GLY A 271 0.96 1.39 12.11
N GLN A 272 0.55 0.27 12.70
CA GLN A 272 -0.21 0.24 13.95
C GLN A 272 0.43 1.12 15.03
N PHE A 273 1.75 1.00 15.23
CA PHE A 273 2.44 1.65 16.35
C PHE A 273 3.14 2.95 15.99
N SER A 274 3.20 3.33 14.72
CA SER A 274 4.00 4.46 14.28
C SER A 274 3.58 5.00 12.93
N PHE A 275 3.80 6.28 12.70
CA PHE A 275 3.71 6.87 11.38
C PHE A 275 4.89 7.81 11.13
N HIS A 276 5.25 7.94 9.86
CA HIS A 276 6.24 8.88 9.33
C HIS A 276 5.53 9.80 8.35
N MET A 277 5.73 11.11 8.46
CA MET A 277 4.91 12.09 7.75
C MET A 277 5.67 13.36 7.42
N GLY A 278 5.45 13.90 6.23
CA GLY A 278 6.12 15.10 5.74
C GLY A 278 5.34 15.73 4.60
N ASP A 279 6.00 16.59 3.82
CA ASP A 279 5.39 17.32 2.70
C ASP A 279 4.09 18.02 3.10
N PHE A 280 4.07 18.65 4.28
CA PHE A 280 2.87 19.33 4.77
C PHE A 280 2.50 20.49 3.85
N MET A 281 1.28 20.46 3.31
CA MET A 281 0.77 21.52 2.46
C MET A 281 -0.46 22.16 3.09
N THR A 282 -0.63 23.45 2.87
CA THR A 282 -1.84 24.18 3.24
C THR A 282 -2.52 24.77 2.01
N ARG A 283 -3.76 25.23 2.17
CA ARG A 283 -4.53 25.88 1.12
C ARG A 283 -4.84 27.31 1.51
N ARG A 284 -4.23 28.27 0.79
CA ARG A 284 -4.51 29.70 0.94
C ARG A 284 -5.39 30.14 -0.23
N GLY A 285 -6.69 30.23 0.04
CA GLY A 285 -7.71 30.40 -1.01
C GLY A 285 -7.81 29.16 -1.91
N ASN A 286 -7.57 29.31 -3.21
CA ASN A 286 -7.61 28.21 -4.19
C ASN A 286 -6.22 27.65 -4.53
N VAL A 287 -5.16 28.11 -3.88
CA VAL A 287 -3.78 27.72 -4.17
C VAL A 287 -3.28 26.79 -3.07
N LEU A 288 -2.75 25.63 -3.49
CA LEU A 288 -2.02 24.72 -2.61
C LEU A 288 -0.59 25.26 -2.45
N THR A 289 -0.15 25.45 -1.21
CA THR A 289 1.19 25.98 -0.91
C THR A 289 2.01 24.96 -0.13
N THR A 290 3.28 24.84 -0.49
CA THR A 290 4.23 23.86 0.07
C THR A 290 5.19 24.50 1.08
N ASP A 291 4.96 25.76 1.44
CA ASP A 291 5.76 26.53 2.40
C ASP A 291 5.24 26.39 3.84
N PHE A 292 4.18 25.61 4.05
CA PHE A 292 3.59 25.38 5.35
C PHE A 292 4.55 24.64 6.28
N LYS A 293 4.70 25.16 7.50
CA LYS A 293 5.58 24.58 8.52
C LYS A 293 4.76 24.35 9.77
N PRO A 294 4.33 23.11 10.04
CA PRO A 294 3.59 22.85 11.26
C PRO A 294 4.47 23.13 12.47
N THR A 295 3.86 23.58 13.55
CA THR A 295 4.48 23.70 14.88
C THR A 295 3.85 22.74 15.87
N LYS A 296 2.72 22.12 15.51
CA LYS A 296 1.96 21.18 16.33
C LYS A 296 1.45 20.01 15.50
N VAL A 297 1.31 18.86 16.14
CA VAL A 297 0.66 17.66 15.61
C VAL A 297 -0.46 17.23 16.54
N THR A 298 -1.59 16.82 15.99
CA THR A 298 -2.67 16.15 16.71
C THR A 298 -2.64 14.67 16.37
N VAL A 299 -2.57 13.84 17.40
CA VAL A 299 -2.53 12.38 17.30
C VAL A 299 -3.62 11.77 18.16
N ALA A 300 -4.00 10.53 17.86
CA ALA A 300 -4.81 9.70 18.74
C ALA A 300 -4.14 8.36 19.05
N VAL A 301 -4.24 7.93 20.30
CA VAL A 301 -4.01 6.53 20.69
C VAL A 301 -5.38 5.87 20.79
N VAL A 302 -5.61 4.82 20.01
CA VAL A 302 -6.93 4.22 19.80
C VAL A 302 -6.91 2.73 20.11
N PRO A 303 -8.04 2.10 20.46
CA PRO A 303 -8.12 0.65 20.53
C PRO A 303 -7.85 0.02 19.14
N ASN A 304 -7.15 -1.10 19.15
CA ASN A 304 -6.94 -1.96 17.99
C ASN A 304 -7.51 -3.35 18.26
N VAL A 305 -8.24 -3.89 17.28
CA VAL A 305 -8.77 -5.25 17.32
C VAL A 305 -8.31 -6.01 16.08
N HIS A 306 -7.49 -7.02 16.29
CA HIS A 306 -6.95 -7.84 15.23
C HIS A 306 -7.89 -9.00 14.87
N ALA A 307 -8.07 -9.25 13.57
CA ALA A 307 -8.71 -10.47 13.07
C ALA A 307 -8.01 -11.02 11.83
N THR A 308 -8.02 -12.35 11.72
CA THR A 308 -7.56 -13.06 10.53
C THR A 308 -8.76 -13.63 9.77
N PHE A 309 -8.81 -13.39 8.46
CA PHE A 309 -9.80 -13.95 7.56
C PHE A 309 -9.12 -14.83 6.51
N TYR A 310 -9.73 -15.97 6.19
CA TYR A 310 -9.38 -16.76 5.01
C TYR A 310 -10.52 -16.64 4.01
N THR A 311 -10.24 -16.19 2.79
CA THR A 311 -11.26 -15.91 1.77
C THR A 311 -10.78 -16.37 0.40
N GLN A 312 -11.71 -16.79 -0.46
CA GLN A 312 -11.43 -17.09 -1.86
C GLN A 312 -11.92 -15.90 -2.70
N PRO A 313 -11.03 -15.04 -3.21
CA PRO A 313 -11.44 -13.92 -4.05
C PRO A 313 -12.08 -14.41 -5.34
N ARG A 314 -13.09 -13.69 -5.82
CA ARG A 314 -13.66 -13.90 -7.14
C ARG A 314 -12.98 -13.01 -8.17
N LEU A 315 -12.39 -13.61 -9.20
CA LEU A 315 -11.95 -12.86 -10.38
C LEU A 315 -13.16 -12.50 -11.26
N MET A 316 -13.38 -11.20 -11.43
CA MET A 316 -14.47 -10.64 -12.24
C MET A 316 -14.07 -10.60 -13.71
N GLY A 317 -14.98 -10.99 -14.60
CA GLY A 317 -14.78 -10.86 -16.05
C GLY A 317 -14.16 -12.08 -16.75
N GLU A 318 -13.78 -13.14 -16.02
CA GLU A 318 -13.59 -14.44 -16.66
C GLU A 318 -14.97 -14.98 -17.10
N ARG A 319 -15.14 -15.25 -18.40
CA ARG A 319 -16.28 -16.06 -18.84
C ARG A 319 -16.21 -17.40 -18.09
N PRO A 320 -17.33 -17.94 -17.59
CA PRO A 320 -17.33 -19.30 -17.05
C PRO A 320 -16.69 -20.22 -18.09
N LYS A 321 -15.73 -21.04 -17.65
CA LYS A 321 -15.24 -22.15 -18.48
C LYS A 321 -16.41 -23.13 -18.60
N ASN A 322 -17.10 -23.09 -19.74
CA ASN A 322 -18.03 -24.14 -20.16
C ASN A 322 -17.28 -25.45 -20.40
#